data_AF-A0AAX4IMA9-F1
#
_entry.id   AF-A0AAX4IMA9-F1
#
_cell.length_a   1.000
_cell.length_b   1.000
_cell.length_c   1.000
_cell.angle_alpha   90.00
_cell.angle_beta   90.00
_cell.angle_gamma   90.00
#
_symmetry.space_group_name_H-M   'P 1'
#
loop_
_entity.id
_entity.type
_entity.pdbx_description
1 polymer ?
#
loop_
_entity_poly.entity_id
_entity_poly.type
_entity_poly.pdbx_seq_one_letter_code
_entity_poly.pdbx_strand_id
1 'polypeptide(L)'
;MAPAIDAVNYSMAPVKEMTATALQLRTITLLEEIARSQTVLNGRLDAVERLLTREEPTLYFPQFRRLPPEIRHRIWSLAIPVRILRPWKRDDKKKHITPLMGPPAIARACREARAIATLYGGVVSLTYDAADDSENPARTSRYWFDSRRDVLELDRRVDIEGDEPRGIRDLVRRARHILASRAEAAWFTRLFRSAARLERVSVKLDVVSVGPCTWDLGVVRRLFGDAGGTVVTMDVEDADEVARVKGCLGGYWRSPVFCAFNLEAWARERETSAGTATGVRDDGWMRRLAGAWMSEVATGWVMAKAAEATSEGQLDMEGSEAEEALASAAAAAAAALDVENGFVRAALLVMPEVKLVRAYCRDEMHEVCRP
;
A
#
# COMPACT_ATOMS: atom_id res chain seq x y z
N MET A 1 -20.02 22.30 37.49
CA MET A 1 -20.89 22.10 38.68
C MET A 1 -21.49 20.72 38.58
N ALA A 2 -20.96 19.76 39.36
CA ALA A 2 -21.52 18.41 39.47
C ALA A 2 -22.55 18.38 40.61
N PRO A 3 -23.67 17.64 40.50
CA PRO A 3 -24.60 17.52 41.61
C PRO A 3 -24.10 16.48 42.61
N ALA A 4 -24.29 16.78 43.90
CA ALA A 4 -23.97 15.92 45.02
C ALA A 4 -24.83 14.65 45.01
N ILE A 5 -24.19 13.50 45.26
CA ILE A 5 -24.85 12.22 45.45
C ILE A 5 -25.11 12.07 46.95
N ASP A 6 -26.37 12.26 47.36
CA ASP A 6 -26.80 11.95 48.73
C ASP A 6 -26.82 10.43 48.92
N ALA A 7 -25.88 9.94 49.73
CA ALA A 7 -25.85 8.55 50.16
C ALA A 7 -26.94 8.30 51.22
N VAL A 8 -28.05 7.71 50.80
CA VAL A 8 -29.08 7.22 51.72
C VAL A 8 -28.58 5.95 52.40
N ASN A 9 -28.27 6.05 53.69
CA ASN A 9 -27.94 4.91 54.56
C ASN A 9 -29.16 3.98 54.72
N TYR A 10 -29.13 2.79 54.11
CA TYR A 10 -30.12 1.74 54.33
C TYR A 10 -29.74 0.90 55.55
N SER A 11 -30.41 1.14 56.67
CA SER A 11 -30.43 0.21 57.81
C SER A 11 -31.20 -1.05 57.42
N MET A 12 -30.50 -2.15 57.20
CA MET A 12 -31.09 -3.45 56.92
C MET A 12 -31.61 -4.10 58.22
N ALA A 13 -32.92 -4.06 58.44
CA ALA A 13 -33.55 -4.93 59.43
C ALA A 13 -33.60 -6.38 58.88
N PRO A 14 -33.34 -7.41 59.72
CA PRO A 14 -33.34 -8.80 59.28
C PRO A 14 -34.75 -9.26 58.86
N VAL A 15 -34.83 -9.88 57.69
CA VAL A 15 -36.05 -10.35 56.96
C VAL A 15 -36.96 -11.30 57.77
N LYS A 16 -36.55 -11.74 58.97
CA LYS A 16 -37.25 -12.74 59.79
C LYS A 16 -38.50 -12.23 60.52
N GLU A 17 -38.77 -10.92 60.57
CA GLU A 17 -39.92 -10.35 61.29
C GLU A 17 -40.77 -9.38 60.45
N MET A 18 -40.78 -9.52 59.13
CA MET A 18 -41.68 -8.71 58.29
C MET A 18 -43.03 -9.42 58.13
N THR A 19 -44.11 -8.75 58.54
CA THR A 19 -45.48 -9.21 58.28
C THR A 19 -45.72 -9.30 56.77
N ALA A 20 -46.61 -10.20 56.33
CA ALA A 20 -46.90 -10.42 54.92
C ALA A 20 -47.27 -9.12 54.17
N THR A 21 -47.97 -8.21 54.84
CA THR A 21 -48.31 -6.87 54.35
C THR A 21 -47.09 -5.95 54.20
N ALA A 22 -46.11 -6.02 55.12
CA ALA A 22 -44.87 -5.26 55.00
C ALA A 22 -43.98 -5.75 53.84
N LEU A 23 -43.95 -7.07 53.60
CA LEU A 23 -43.27 -7.65 52.44
C LEU A 23 -43.95 -7.25 51.11
N GLN A 24 -45.28 -7.24 51.06
CA GLN A 24 -46.02 -6.78 49.89
C GLN A 24 -45.76 -5.30 49.57
N LEU A 25 -45.84 -4.42 50.56
CA LEU A 25 -45.53 -2.99 50.38
C LEU A 25 -44.09 -2.76 49.93
N ARG A 26 -43.14 -3.51 50.50
CA ARG A 26 -41.73 -3.44 50.08
C ARG A 26 -41.54 -3.91 48.64
N THR A 27 -42.23 -4.96 48.23
CA THR A 27 -42.18 -5.50 46.87
C THR A 27 -42.74 -4.49 45.86
N ILE A 28 -43.87 -3.85 46.17
CA ILE A 28 -44.47 -2.81 45.32
C ILE A 28 -43.50 -1.62 45.17
N THR A 29 -42.90 -1.17 46.27
CA THR A 29 -41.94 -0.06 46.25
C THR A 29 -40.73 -0.37 45.36
N LEU A 30 -40.19 -1.59 45.44
CA LEU A 30 -39.08 -2.04 44.61
C LEU A 30 -39.46 -2.14 43.13
N LEU A 31 -40.67 -2.60 42.82
CA LEU A 31 -41.17 -2.65 41.44
C LEU A 31 -41.34 -1.25 40.85
N GLU A 32 -41.78 -0.27 41.64
CA GLU A 32 -41.87 1.13 41.21
C GLU A 32 -40.48 1.78 41.00
N GLU A 33 -39.49 1.44 41.84
CA GLU A 33 -38.09 1.87 41.63
C GLU A 33 -37.48 1.23 40.38
N ILE A 34 -37.73 -0.06 40.14
CA ILE A 34 -37.27 -0.76 38.93
C ILE A 34 -37.91 -0.13 37.68
N ALA A 35 -39.22 0.14 37.71
CA ALA A 35 -39.92 0.77 36.60
C ALA A 35 -39.37 2.17 36.29
N ARG A 36 -39.06 2.98 37.33
CA ARG A 36 -38.42 4.29 37.17
C ARG A 36 -36.99 4.19 36.62
N SER A 37 -36.23 3.18 37.06
CA SER A 37 -34.89 2.95 36.52
C SER A 37 -34.92 2.56 35.04
N GLN A 38 -35.88 1.71 34.66
CA GLN A 38 -36.07 1.28 33.27
C GLN A 38 -36.46 2.43 32.34
N THR A 39 -37.31 3.36 32.78
CA THR A 39 -37.66 4.53 31.94
C THR A 39 -36.48 5.47 31.73
N VAL A 40 -35.63 5.66 32.75
CA VAL A 40 -34.38 6.45 32.61
C VAL A 40 -33.39 5.75 31.69
N LEU A 41 -33.21 4.44 31.80
CA LEU A 41 -32.34 3.65 30.92
C LEU A 41 -32.82 3.68 29.47
N ASN A 42 -34.12 3.52 29.23
CA ASN A 42 -34.70 3.63 27.90
C ASN A 42 -34.52 5.04 27.33
N GLY A 43 -34.72 6.08 28.13
CA GLY A 43 -34.45 7.47 27.70
C GLY A 43 -32.98 7.72 27.33
N ARG A 44 -32.03 7.07 28.02
CA ARG A 44 -30.60 7.13 27.67
C ARG A 44 -30.27 6.32 26.43
N LEU A 45 -30.87 5.15 26.25
CA LEU A 45 -30.73 4.35 25.03
C LEU A 45 -31.29 5.09 23.83
N ASP A 46 -32.49 5.67 23.93
CA ASP A 46 -33.07 6.55 22.90
C ASP A 46 -32.15 7.74 22.57
N ALA A 47 -31.50 8.34 23.57
CA ALA A 47 -30.59 9.46 23.34
C ALA A 47 -29.30 9.00 22.63
N VAL A 48 -28.77 7.83 22.98
CA VAL A 48 -27.62 7.21 22.30
C VAL A 48 -28.00 6.78 20.89
N GLU A 49 -29.18 6.18 20.71
CA GLU A 49 -29.72 5.78 19.42
C GLU A 49 -29.95 7.00 18.54
N ARG A 50 -30.47 8.11 19.07
CA ARG A 50 -30.57 9.40 18.36
C ARG A 50 -29.21 10.02 18.03
N LEU A 51 -28.18 9.79 18.83
CA LEU A 51 -26.81 10.21 18.49
C LEU A 51 -26.19 9.33 17.39
N LEU A 52 -26.58 8.05 17.31
CA LEU A 52 -26.14 7.10 16.29
C LEU A 52 -26.96 7.20 14.99
N THR A 53 -28.25 7.56 15.08
CA THR A 53 -29.17 7.81 13.94
C THR A 53 -29.19 9.26 13.50
N ARG A 54 -28.45 10.16 14.17
CA ARG A 54 -28.15 11.48 13.62
C ARG A 54 -27.37 11.23 12.34
N GLU A 55 -28.10 11.30 11.23
CA GLU A 55 -27.69 11.21 9.83
C GLU A 55 -26.17 11.10 9.71
N GLU A 56 -25.68 9.93 9.27
CA GLU A 56 -24.39 9.90 8.57
C GLU A 56 -24.41 11.13 7.67
N PRO A 57 -23.51 12.12 7.85
CA PRO A 57 -23.55 13.31 7.04
C PRO A 57 -23.46 12.79 5.62
N THR A 58 -24.55 12.96 4.86
CA THR A 58 -24.56 12.63 3.43
C THR A 58 -23.27 13.22 2.91
N LEU A 59 -22.35 12.35 2.47
CA LEU A 59 -20.97 12.74 2.12
C LEU A 59 -21.04 13.59 0.85
N TYR A 60 -21.50 14.82 1.01
CA TYR A 60 -21.51 15.84 -0.01
C TYR A 60 -20.07 16.25 -0.18
N PHE A 61 -19.47 15.76 -1.26
CA PHE A 61 -18.16 16.22 -1.67
C PHE A 61 -18.21 17.74 -1.82
N PRO A 62 -17.34 18.51 -1.15
CA PRO A 62 -17.35 19.96 -1.24
C PRO A 62 -17.19 20.36 -2.70
N GLN A 63 -18.20 21.03 -3.24
CA GLN A 63 -18.13 21.54 -4.60
C GLN A 63 -17.39 22.87 -4.55
N PHE A 64 -16.12 22.85 -4.97
CA PHE A 64 -15.20 23.99 -4.98
C PHE A 64 -15.56 25.08 -6.02
N ARG A 65 -16.85 25.36 -6.26
CA ARG A 65 -17.34 26.20 -7.38
C ARG A 65 -16.76 27.62 -7.42
N ARG A 66 -16.32 28.14 -6.27
CA ARG A 66 -15.70 29.49 -6.15
C ARG A 66 -14.22 29.52 -6.50
N LEU A 67 -13.57 28.36 -6.67
CA LEU A 67 -12.16 28.27 -7.02
C LEU A 67 -11.97 28.23 -8.55
N PRO A 68 -10.90 28.85 -9.07
CA PRO A 68 -10.51 28.70 -10.46
C PRO A 68 -10.34 27.21 -10.83
N PRO A 69 -10.64 26.81 -12.09
CA PRO A 69 -10.52 25.44 -12.56
C PRO A 69 -9.15 24.80 -12.26
N GLU A 70 -8.07 25.58 -12.35
CA GLU A 70 -6.70 25.11 -12.13
C GLU A 70 -6.50 24.62 -10.68
N ILE A 71 -7.05 25.37 -9.72
CA ILE A 71 -6.97 25.02 -8.30
C ILE A 71 -7.85 23.81 -8.01
N ARG A 72 -9.07 23.76 -8.57
CA ARG A 72 -9.95 22.60 -8.45
C ARG A 72 -9.30 21.35 -9.00
N HIS A 73 -8.70 21.43 -10.19
CA HIS A 73 -8.00 20.31 -10.80
C HIS A 73 -6.85 19.81 -9.94
N ARG A 74 -6.10 20.72 -9.31
CA ARG A 74 -5.01 20.34 -8.40
C ARG A 74 -5.53 19.69 -7.13
N ILE A 75 -6.62 20.18 -6.54
CA ILE A 75 -7.28 19.55 -5.38
C ILE A 75 -7.73 18.13 -5.75
N TRP A 76 -8.42 17.97 -6.87
CA TRP A 76 -8.87 16.66 -7.33
C TRP A 76 -7.72 15.71 -7.61
N SER A 77 -6.67 16.19 -8.27
CA SER A 77 -5.46 15.41 -8.48
C SER A 77 -4.90 14.95 -7.14
N LEU A 78 -4.65 15.86 -6.18
CA LEU A 78 -4.08 15.51 -4.87
C LEU A 78 -4.98 14.57 -4.04
N ALA A 79 -6.28 14.61 -4.24
CA ALA A 79 -7.25 13.75 -3.54
C ALA A 79 -7.34 12.32 -4.11
N ILE A 80 -6.69 12.01 -5.24
CA ILE A 80 -6.57 10.62 -5.72
C ILE A 80 -5.59 9.86 -4.82
N PRO A 81 -6.03 8.81 -4.10
CA PRO A 81 -5.18 8.06 -3.19
C PRO A 81 -4.14 7.23 -3.96
N VAL A 82 -3.00 6.99 -3.31
CA VAL A 82 -1.99 6.00 -3.77
C VAL A 82 -2.43 4.61 -3.32
N ARG A 83 -2.57 3.69 -4.26
CA ARG A 83 -3.02 2.33 -3.98
C ARG A 83 -2.09 1.30 -4.59
N ILE A 84 -2.06 0.11 -4.01
CA ILE A 84 -1.25 -1.01 -4.48
C ILE A 84 -2.10 -2.06 -5.17
N LEU A 85 -1.77 -2.38 -6.43
CA LEU A 85 -2.36 -3.49 -7.16
C LEU A 85 -1.50 -4.74 -6.99
N ARG A 86 -2.14 -5.82 -6.51
CA ARG A 86 -1.51 -7.12 -6.22
C ARG A 86 -2.07 -8.19 -7.15
N PRO A 87 -1.52 -8.39 -8.34
CA PRO A 87 -2.05 -9.34 -9.30
C PRO A 87 -1.97 -10.80 -8.81
N TRP A 88 -1.05 -11.16 -7.91
CA TRP A 88 -0.80 -12.57 -7.56
C TRP A 88 -1.54 -13.08 -6.31
N LYS A 89 -2.09 -12.21 -5.46
CA LYS A 89 -2.63 -12.60 -4.15
C LYS A 89 -4.07 -13.14 -4.27
N ARG A 90 -4.22 -14.35 -4.82
CA ARG A 90 -5.41 -15.17 -4.59
C ARG A 90 -5.18 -15.95 -3.31
N ASP A 91 -5.86 -15.55 -2.24
CA ASP A 91 -5.77 -16.23 -0.94
C ASP A 91 -6.55 -17.55 -1.05
N ASP A 92 -5.95 -18.58 -1.65
CA ASP A 92 -6.63 -19.88 -1.91
C ASP A 92 -7.09 -20.60 -0.63
N LYS A 93 -6.68 -20.13 0.55
CA LYS A 93 -7.06 -20.70 1.86
C LYS A 93 -7.92 -19.78 2.72
N LYS A 94 -8.19 -18.55 2.28
CA LYS A 94 -8.95 -17.58 3.07
C LYS A 94 -10.04 -16.98 2.21
N LYS A 95 -11.30 -17.12 2.66
CA LYS A 95 -12.49 -16.42 2.13
C LYS A 95 -12.40 -14.88 2.27
N HIS A 96 -11.21 -14.30 2.36
CA HIS A 96 -11.01 -12.87 2.32
C HIS A 96 -11.01 -12.46 0.85
N ILE A 97 -12.19 -12.09 0.37
CA ILE A 97 -12.35 -11.42 -0.92
C ILE A 97 -11.56 -10.11 -0.78
N THR A 98 -10.30 -10.08 -1.23
CA THR A 98 -9.65 -8.79 -1.47
C THR A 98 -10.53 -8.08 -2.50
N PRO A 99 -11.21 -6.96 -2.16
CA PRO A 99 -12.14 -6.33 -3.05
C PRO A 99 -11.34 -5.94 -4.27
N LEU A 100 -11.83 -6.36 -5.43
CA LEU A 100 -11.30 -5.91 -6.70
C LEU A 100 -11.14 -4.40 -6.61
N MET A 101 -9.91 -3.92 -6.80
CA MET A 101 -9.59 -2.50 -6.67
C MET A 101 -10.53 -1.70 -7.56
N GLY A 102 -11.56 -1.10 -6.97
CA GLY A 102 -12.54 -0.32 -7.71
C GLY A 102 -12.00 1.05 -8.09
N PRO A 103 -12.72 1.81 -8.92
CA PRO A 103 -12.44 3.23 -9.12
C PRO A 103 -12.38 3.95 -7.75
N PRO A 104 -11.43 4.88 -7.55
CA PRO A 104 -11.33 5.61 -6.28
C PRO A 104 -12.61 6.43 -6.04
N ALA A 105 -12.95 6.72 -4.78
CA ALA A 105 -14.19 7.42 -4.43
C ALA A 105 -14.36 8.74 -5.18
N ILE A 106 -13.26 9.45 -5.43
CA ILE A 106 -13.21 10.69 -6.22
C ILE A 106 -13.74 10.54 -7.66
N ALA A 107 -13.58 9.37 -8.29
CA ALA A 107 -14.09 9.11 -9.63
C ALA A 107 -15.64 9.12 -9.69
N ARG A 108 -16.29 9.02 -8.53
CA ARG A 108 -17.75 9.06 -8.36
C ARG A 108 -18.27 10.41 -7.88
N ALA A 109 -17.41 11.34 -7.48
CA ALA A 109 -17.81 12.60 -6.84
C ALA A 109 -18.54 13.57 -7.80
N CYS A 110 -17.93 13.90 -8.94
CA CYS A 110 -18.53 14.78 -9.95
C CYS A 110 -17.89 14.56 -11.33
N ARG A 111 -18.39 15.21 -12.38
CA ARG A 111 -17.87 15.08 -13.76
C ARG A 111 -16.40 15.50 -13.87
N GLU A 112 -16.03 16.62 -13.24
CA GLU A 112 -14.66 17.15 -13.25
C GLU A 112 -13.69 16.20 -12.54
N ALA A 113 -14.04 15.78 -11.31
CA ALA A 113 -13.26 14.84 -10.54
C ALA A 113 -13.09 13.49 -11.26
N ARG A 114 -14.15 12.99 -11.92
CA ARG A 114 -14.09 11.80 -12.76
C ARG A 114 -13.13 11.96 -13.92
N ALA A 115 -13.21 13.07 -14.66
CA ALA A 115 -12.33 13.34 -15.80
C ALA A 115 -10.86 13.32 -15.39
N ILE A 116 -10.55 13.88 -14.22
CA ILE A 116 -9.18 13.90 -13.66
C ILE A 116 -8.75 12.48 -13.23
N ALA A 117 -9.61 11.74 -12.55
CA ALA A 117 -9.31 10.36 -12.15
C ALA A 117 -9.08 9.44 -13.36
N THR A 118 -9.82 9.63 -14.46
CA THR A 118 -9.70 8.84 -15.69
C THR A 118 -8.55 9.28 -16.61
N LEU A 119 -7.82 10.34 -16.28
CA LEU A 119 -6.74 10.87 -17.14
C LEU A 119 -5.59 9.86 -17.28
N TYR A 120 -5.23 9.19 -16.18
CA TYR A 120 -4.18 8.17 -16.11
C TYR A 120 -4.67 6.85 -15.49
N GLY A 121 -5.87 6.87 -14.91
CA GLY A 121 -6.56 5.74 -14.32
C GLY A 121 -7.60 5.12 -15.25
N GLY A 122 -7.70 3.79 -15.21
CA GLY A 122 -8.69 3.08 -15.98
C GLY A 122 -8.90 1.66 -15.48
N VAL A 123 -9.90 1.00 -16.05
CA VAL A 123 -10.17 -0.41 -15.77
C VAL A 123 -9.22 -1.28 -16.59
N VAL A 124 -8.56 -2.21 -15.90
CA VAL A 124 -7.66 -3.22 -16.45
C VAL A 124 -8.23 -4.59 -16.12
N SER A 125 -8.14 -5.50 -17.08
CA SER A 125 -8.62 -6.88 -16.91
C SER A 125 -7.42 -7.79 -16.70
N LEU A 126 -7.47 -8.63 -15.68
CA LEU A 126 -6.53 -9.72 -15.48
C LEU A 126 -7.24 -11.05 -15.54
N THR A 127 -6.75 -11.96 -16.37
CA THR A 127 -7.31 -13.30 -16.52
C THR A 127 -6.53 -14.28 -15.65
N TYR A 128 -7.21 -15.11 -14.90
CA TYR A 128 -6.56 -16.11 -14.05
C TYR A 128 -6.99 -17.49 -14.50
N ASP A 129 -6.00 -18.37 -14.63
CA ASP A 129 -6.25 -19.79 -14.84
C ASP A 129 -7.02 -20.31 -13.63
N ALA A 130 -8.03 -21.14 -13.89
CA ALA A 130 -8.58 -21.94 -12.83
C ALA A 130 -7.52 -22.98 -12.44
N ALA A 131 -7.22 -23.06 -11.15
CA ALA A 131 -6.32 -24.09 -10.64
C ALA A 131 -6.90 -25.47 -10.98
N ASP A 132 -6.17 -26.24 -11.80
CA ASP A 132 -6.19 -27.69 -12.09
C ASP A 132 -7.52 -28.47 -12.25
N ASP A 133 -8.69 -27.88 -12.03
CA ASP A 133 -9.97 -28.52 -12.26
C ASP A 133 -10.50 -28.12 -13.64
N SER A 134 -10.54 -29.10 -14.54
CA SER A 134 -11.10 -29.03 -15.91
C SER A 134 -12.53 -28.47 -16.02
N GLU A 135 -13.19 -28.18 -14.90
CA GLU A 135 -14.56 -27.66 -14.81
C GLU A 135 -14.64 -26.14 -14.60
N ASN A 136 -13.55 -25.44 -14.29
CA ASN A 136 -13.60 -24.00 -14.03
C ASN A 136 -13.01 -23.20 -15.20
N PRO A 137 -13.80 -22.35 -15.90
CA PRO A 137 -13.27 -21.50 -16.95
C PRO A 137 -12.33 -20.44 -16.36
N ALA A 138 -11.37 -19.98 -17.18
CA ALA A 138 -10.50 -18.86 -16.86
C ALA A 138 -11.33 -17.66 -16.38
N ARG A 139 -10.96 -17.09 -15.22
CA ARG A 139 -11.71 -16.00 -14.59
C ARG A 139 -11.04 -14.67 -14.88
N THR A 140 -11.72 -13.80 -15.61
CA THR A 140 -11.26 -12.41 -15.81
C THR A 140 -11.78 -11.51 -14.71
N SER A 141 -10.86 -10.96 -13.93
CA SER A 141 -11.12 -9.96 -12.89
C SER A 141 -10.79 -8.56 -13.39
N ARG A 142 -11.61 -7.56 -13.03
CA ARG A 142 -11.43 -6.16 -13.44
C ARG A 142 -10.95 -5.32 -12.27
N TYR A 143 -9.82 -4.66 -12.44
CA TYR A 143 -9.22 -3.76 -11.46
C TYR A 143 -9.17 -2.35 -12.03
N TRP A 144 -9.15 -1.35 -11.16
CA TRP A 144 -8.77 0.00 -11.51
C TRP A 144 -7.28 0.17 -11.26
N PHE A 145 -6.57 0.72 -12.23
CA PHE A 145 -5.15 1.04 -12.08
C PHE A 145 -4.86 2.43 -12.66
N ASP A 146 -4.32 3.32 -11.84
CA ASP A 146 -3.73 4.59 -12.24
C ASP A 146 -2.23 4.43 -12.47
N SER A 147 -1.84 4.37 -13.75
CA SER A 147 -0.45 4.18 -14.18
C SER A 147 0.55 5.17 -13.59
N ARG A 148 0.09 6.37 -13.17
CA ARG A 148 0.95 7.43 -12.65
C ARG A 148 1.07 7.43 -11.13
N ARG A 149 0.08 6.89 -10.43
CA ARG A 149 -0.03 7.00 -8.96
C ARG A 149 -0.06 5.67 -8.25
N ASP A 150 -0.72 4.69 -8.82
CA ASP A 150 -0.86 3.38 -8.21
C ASP A 150 0.46 2.60 -8.36
N VAL A 151 0.75 1.79 -7.35
CA VAL A 151 1.95 0.97 -7.25
C VAL A 151 1.60 -0.44 -7.72
N LEU A 152 2.31 -0.95 -8.71
CA LEU A 152 2.16 -2.35 -9.12
C LEU A 152 3.08 -3.23 -8.28
N GLU A 153 2.50 -4.14 -7.49
CA GLU A 153 3.27 -5.09 -6.71
C GLU A 153 3.59 -6.35 -7.53
N LEU A 154 4.87 -6.67 -7.69
CA LEU A 154 5.29 -7.88 -8.37
C LEU A 154 6.08 -8.78 -7.40
N ASP A 155 5.74 -10.07 -7.43
CA ASP A 155 6.55 -11.10 -6.79
C ASP A 155 7.55 -11.68 -7.79
N ARG A 156 8.70 -12.15 -7.30
CA ARG A 156 9.74 -12.77 -8.14
C ARG A 156 9.26 -14.03 -8.87
N ARG A 157 8.18 -14.66 -8.41
CA ARG A 157 7.54 -15.82 -9.05
C ARG A 157 6.66 -15.46 -10.23
N VAL A 158 6.34 -14.19 -10.41
CA VAL A 158 5.56 -13.73 -11.56
C VAL A 158 6.46 -13.80 -12.79
N ASP A 159 6.06 -14.64 -13.74
CA ASP A 159 6.58 -14.54 -15.10
C ASP A 159 5.99 -13.29 -15.74
N ILE A 160 6.81 -12.45 -16.36
CA ILE A 160 6.38 -11.18 -16.95
C ILE A 160 6.19 -11.34 -18.46
N GLU A 161 6.95 -12.24 -19.08
CA GLU A 161 6.99 -12.41 -20.53
C GLU A 161 6.02 -13.52 -20.96
N GLY A 162 5.91 -14.61 -20.21
CA GLY A 162 5.05 -15.76 -20.51
C GLY A 162 3.63 -15.69 -19.92
N ASP A 163 3.22 -14.58 -19.31
CA ASP A 163 1.98 -14.48 -18.54
C ASP A 163 0.73 -14.15 -19.38
N GLU A 164 0.69 -14.63 -20.62
CA GLU A 164 -0.54 -14.70 -21.40
C GLU A 164 -1.34 -15.93 -20.97
N PRO A 165 -2.66 -15.81 -20.67
CA PRO A 165 -3.56 -14.70 -21.00
C PRO A 165 -3.79 -13.69 -19.86
N ARG A 166 -2.99 -13.70 -18.80
CA ARG A 166 -3.30 -12.94 -17.58
C ARG A 166 -3.18 -11.44 -17.75
N GLY A 167 -2.29 -10.97 -18.62
CA GLY A 167 -2.18 -9.55 -18.96
C GLY A 167 -1.34 -8.71 -17.99
N ILE A 168 -0.51 -9.33 -17.13
CA ILE A 168 0.43 -8.59 -16.26
C ILE A 168 1.43 -7.80 -17.10
N ARG A 169 1.89 -8.35 -18.24
CA ARG A 169 2.81 -7.65 -19.16
C ARG A 169 2.29 -6.27 -19.56
N ASP A 170 0.99 -6.14 -19.85
CA ASP A 170 0.38 -4.86 -20.21
C ASP A 170 0.28 -3.89 -19.03
N LEU A 171 0.18 -4.39 -17.80
CA LEU A 171 0.27 -3.55 -16.60
C LEU A 171 1.69 -3.05 -16.40
N VAL A 172 2.68 -3.94 -16.52
CA VAL A 172 4.11 -3.61 -16.40
C VAL A 172 4.51 -2.53 -17.41
N ARG A 173 4.03 -2.64 -18.66
CA ARG A 173 4.30 -1.64 -19.71
C ARG A 173 3.78 -0.24 -19.36
N ARG A 174 2.70 -0.16 -18.59
CA ARG A 174 2.03 1.09 -18.21
C ARG A 174 2.50 1.64 -16.86
N ALA A 175 2.92 0.78 -15.95
CA ALA A 175 3.27 1.15 -14.57
C ALA A 175 4.48 2.08 -14.54
N ARG A 176 4.34 3.21 -13.83
CA ARG A 176 5.46 4.11 -13.52
C ARG A 176 6.18 3.76 -12.24
N HIS A 177 5.49 3.11 -11.30
CA HIS A 177 6.05 2.68 -10.02
C HIS A 177 5.76 1.20 -9.78
N ILE A 178 6.83 0.42 -9.62
CA ILE A 178 6.77 -1.02 -9.33
C ILE A 178 7.38 -1.29 -7.95
N LEU A 179 6.65 -2.03 -7.13
CA LEU A 179 7.13 -2.57 -5.85
C LEU A 179 7.49 -4.05 -6.04
N ALA A 180 8.78 -4.33 -6.18
CA ALA A 180 9.30 -5.66 -6.48
C ALA A 180 9.84 -6.36 -5.24
N SER A 181 9.63 -7.67 -5.13
CA SER A 181 10.38 -8.53 -4.20
C SER A 181 11.86 -8.57 -4.60
N ARG A 182 12.76 -8.86 -3.66
CA ARG A 182 14.18 -9.11 -3.98
C ARG A 182 14.28 -10.30 -4.95
N ALA A 183 14.96 -10.09 -6.07
CA ALA A 183 15.13 -11.06 -7.14
C ALA A 183 16.55 -10.97 -7.72
N GLU A 184 16.89 -11.93 -8.57
CA GLU A 184 18.15 -11.96 -9.33
C GLU A 184 18.08 -11.01 -10.53
N ALA A 185 19.25 -10.58 -11.02
CA ALA A 185 19.38 -9.69 -12.17
C ALA A 185 18.57 -10.17 -13.39
N ALA A 186 18.55 -11.48 -13.66
CA ALA A 186 17.79 -12.05 -14.79
C ALA A 186 16.29 -11.75 -14.73
N TRP A 187 15.70 -11.73 -13.53
CA TRP A 187 14.29 -11.36 -13.35
C TRP A 187 14.07 -9.87 -13.61
N PHE A 188 14.96 -9.01 -13.09
CA PHE A 188 14.92 -7.57 -13.35
C PHE A 188 15.14 -7.25 -14.83
N THR A 189 15.98 -8.00 -15.56
CA THR A 189 16.15 -7.86 -17.01
C THR A 189 14.82 -8.01 -17.74
N ARG A 190 14.06 -9.08 -17.45
CA ARG A 190 12.73 -9.31 -18.06
C ARG A 190 11.73 -8.22 -17.69
N LEU A 191 11.76 -7.75 -16.44
CA LEU A 191 10.95 -6.63 -15.99
C LEU A 191 11.24 -5.38 -16.82
N PHE A 192 12.50 -4.98 -16.93
CA PHE A 192 12.90 -3.73 -17.58
C PHE A 192 12.68 -3.75 -19.10
N ARG A 193 12.82 -4.91 -19.74
CA ARG A 193 12.45 -5.08 -21.16
C ARG A 193 10.96 -4.81 -21.42
N SER A 194 10.10 -5.11 -20.44
CA SER A 194 8.66 -4.91 -20.58
C SER A 194 8.18 -3.54 -20.06
N ALA A 195 8.93 -2.91 -19.16
CA ALA A 195 8.50 -1.73 -18.41
C ALA A 195 8.86 -0.41 -19.09
N ALA A 196 8.22 -0.12 -20.23
CA ALA A 196 8.52 1.04 -21.09
C ALA A 196 8.37 2.42 -20.42
N ARG A 197 7.56 2.54 -19.36
CA ARG A 197 7.26 3.82 -18.68
C ARG A 197 7.72 3.89 -17.24
N LEU A 198 8.59 2.96 -16.84
CA LEU A 198 9.02 2.84 -15.45
C LEU A 198 9.87 4.04 -15.03
N GLU A 199 9.39 4.78 -14.03
CA GLU A 199 10.11 5.90 -13.44
C GLU A 199 10.78 5.49 -12.13
N ARG A 200 10.17 4.56 -11.38
CA ARG A 200 10.62 4.14 -10.05
C ARG A 200 10.44 2.64 -9.81
N VAL A 201 11.48 2.02 -9.26
CA VAL A 201 11.47 0.67 -8.69
C VAL A 201 11.73 0.74 -7.20
N SER A 202 10.80 0.21 -6.42
CA SER A 202 10.97 0.02 -4.99
C SER A 202 11.19 -1.46 -4.71
N VAL A 203 12.36 -1.81 -4.18
CA VAL A 203 12.68 -3.17 -3.76
C VAL A 203 12.22 -3.33 -2.33
N LYS A 204 11.40 -4.35 -2.06
CA LYS A 204 10.87 -4.63 -0.72
C LYS A 204 11.98 -5.19 0.17
N LEU A 205 12.27 -4.50 1.27
CA LEU A 205 12.95 -5.09 2.41
C LEU A 205 12.00 -6.01 3.18
N ASP A 206 10.84 -5.46 3.55
CA ASP A 206 9.77 -6.14 4.23
C ASP A 206 8.41 -5.48 3.95
N VAL A 207 7.34 -6.20 4.31
CA VAL A 207 5.96 -5.75 4.17
C VAL A 207 5.27 -5.84 5.51
N VAL A 208 4.71 -4.72 5.98
CA VAL A 208 3.95 -4.65 7.21
C VAL A 208 2.48 -4.51 6.87
N SER A 209 1.70 -5.50 7.30
CA SER A 209 0.25 -5.46 7.24
C SER A 209 -0.31 -4.54 8.32
N VAL A 210 -1.05 -3.51 7.90
CA VAL A 210 -1.63 -2.50 8.79
C VAL A 210 -3.15 -2.51 8.62
N GLY A 211 -3.85 -3.18 9.54
CA GLY A 211 -5.30 -3.27 9.54
C GLY A 211 -5.90 -2.61 10.79
N PRO A 212 -7.16 -2.13 10.74
CA PRO A 212 -7.85 -1.57 11.91
C PRO A 212 -8.06 -2.57 13.06
N CYS A 213 -7.97 -3.89 12.78
CA CYS A 213 -8.03 -4.92 13.81
C CYS A 213 -6.71 -5.05 14.60
N THR A 214 -5.58 -4.68 14.00
CA THR A 214 -4.23 -4.91 14.55
C THR A 214 -3.52 -3.63 14.97
N TRP A 215 -4.02 -2.47 14.51
CA TRP A 215 -3.44 -1.16 14.77
C TRP A 215 -4.51 -0.17 15.22
N ASP A 216 -4.09 0.82 16.02
CA ASP A 216 -4.93 1.96 16.38
C ASP A 216 -5.44 2.68 15.12
N LEU A 217 -6.75 3.01 15.10
CA LEU A 217 -7.40 3.69 13.98
C LEU A 217 -6.74 5.03 13.64
N GLY A 218 -6.23 5.76 14.64
CA GLY A 218 -5.49 6.99 14.44
C GLY A 218 -4.16 6.76 13.70
N VAL A 219 -3.45 5.67 14.01
CA VAL A 219 -2.24 5.26 13.26
C VAL A 219 -2.58 4.93 11.81
N VAL A 220 -3.61 4.11 11.58
CA VAL A 220 -4.06 3.74 10.23
C VAL A 220 -4.40 4.99 9.41
N ARG A 221 -5.15 5.94 9.98
CA ARG A 221 -5.52 7.21 9.32
C ARG A 221 -4.31 8.09 9.03
N ARG A 222 -3.39 8.27 9.98
CA ARG A 222 -2.16 9.07 9.76
C ARG A 222 -1.27 8.46 8.70
N LEU A 223 -1.20 7.13 8.61
CA LEU A 223 -0.34 6.46 7.65
C LEU A 223 -0.92 6.52 6.23
N PHE A 224 -2.18 6.12 6.05
CA PHE A 224 -2.79 5.99 4.72
C PHE A 224 -3.61 7.20 4.25
N GLY A 225 -3.77 8.19 5.12
CA GLY A 225 -4.63 9.35 4.90
C GLY A 225 -6.12 9.00 4.88
N ASP A 226 -6.95 10.04 4.95
CA ASP A 226 -8.41 9.90 4.91
C ASP A 226 -8.95 9.56 3.51
N ALA A 227 -8.16 9.83 2.46
CA ALA A 227 -8.52 9.54 1.07
C ALA A 227 -8.51 8.02 0.75
N GLY A 228 -8.08 7.17 1.69
CA GLY A 228 -8.15 5.72 1.54
C GLY A 228 -6.97 5.13 0.76
N GLY A 229 -5.75 5.62 1.00
CA GLY A 229 -4.55 4.96 0.49
C GLY A 229 -4.48 3.49 0.96
N THR A 230 -3.88 2.64 0.15
CA THR A 230 -3.69 1.21 0.51
C THR A 230 -2.23 0.81 0.66
N VAL A 231 -1.30 1.71 0.32
CA VAL A 231 0.14 1.49 0.51
C VAL A 231 0.85 2.77 0.90
N VAL A 232 1.84 2.62 1.77
CA VAL A 232 2.88 3.62 2.04
C VAL A 232 4.21 2.93 1.91
N THR A 233 5.08 3.41 1.03
CA THR A 233 6.47 2.97 0.97
C THR A 233 7.33 3.96 1.73
N MET A 234 8.15 3.44 2.65
CA MET A 234 9.17 4.21 3.37
C MET A 234 10.53 3.80 2.83
N ASP A 235 11.23 4.73 2.20
CA ASP A 235 12.64 4.53 1.89
C ASP A 235 13.42 4.37 3.21
N VAL A 236 14.12 3.25 3.34
CA VAL A 236 14.86 2.94 4.56
C VAL A 236 16.18 3.72 4.63
N GLU A 237 16.64 4.28 3.50
CA GLU A 237 17.86 5.07 3.39
C GLU A 237 17.61 6.57 3.58
N ASP A 238 16.34 7.02 3.61
CA ASP A 238 15.95 8.42 3.79
C ASP A 238 15.51 8.69 5.24
N ALA A 239 16.34 9.42 5.99
CA ALA A 239 16.07 9.73 7.39
C ALA A 239 14.79 10.57 7.60
N ASP A 240 14.41 11.44 6.67
CA ASP A 240 13.20 12.25 6.75
C ASP A 240 11.96 11.40 6.52
N GLU A 241 12.00 10.48 5.55
CA GLU A 241 10.90 9.52 5.35
C GLU A 241 10.74 8.59 6.57
N VAL A 242 11.84 8.13 7.15
CA VAL A 242 11.85 7.33 8.38
C VAL A 242 11.26 8.13 9.55
N ALA A 243 11.69 9.37 9.75
CA ALA A 243 11.19 10.24 10.81
C ALA A 243 9.70 10.53 10.65
N ARG A 244 9.22 10.77 9.43
CA ARG A 244 7.80 10.97 9.12
C ARG A 244 6.98 9.74 9.50
N VAL A 245 7.38 8.56 9.05
CA VAL A 245 6.64 7.31 9.32
C VAL A 245 6.68 6.96 10.80
N LYS A 246 7.82 7.15 11.47
CA LYS A 246 7.95 7.07 12.92
C LYS A 246 6.97 7.99 13.64
N GLY A 247 6.81 9.23 13.17
CA GLY A 247 5.81 10.18 13.67
C GLY A 247 4.38 9.66 13.52
N CYS A 248 4.05 9.03 12.39
CA CYS A 248 2.74 8.41 12.18
C CYS A 248 2.48 7.23 13.12
N LEU A 249 3.48 6.34 13.28
CA LEU A 249 3.40 5.15 14.12
C LEU A 249 3.45 5.45 15.62
N GLY A 250 4.09 6.55 16.03
CA GLY A 250 4.21 6.95 17.43
C GLY A 250 4.83 5.84 18.30
N GLY A 251 4.16 5.48 19.39
CA GLY A 251 4.62 4.44 20.32
C GLY A 251 4.79 3.05 19.69
N TYR A 252 4.13 2.77 18.56
CA TYR A 252 4.20 1.48 17.88
C TYR A 252 5.49 1.29 17.07
N TRP A 253 6.27 2.35 16.83
CA TRP A 253 7.56 2.27 16.12
C TRP A 253 8.55 1.30 16.75
N ARG A 254 8.52 1.12 18.08
CA ARG A 254 9.45 0.23 18.81
C ARG A 254 8.88 -1.14 19.14
N SER A 255 7.72 -1.50 18.59
CA SER A 255 7.15 -2.82 18.82
C SER A 255 8.07 -3.90 18.24
N PRO A 256 8.56 -4.87 19.04
CA PRO A 256 9.46 -5.93 18.57
C PRO A 256 8.84 -6.79 17.47
N VAL A 257 7.50 -6.86 17.44
CA VAL A 257 6.71 -7.57 16.42
C VAL A 257 6.87 -6.91 15.03
N PHE A 258 7.22 -5.62 14.98
CA PHE A 258 7.26 -4.83 13.75
C PHE A 258 8.64 -4.22 13.44
N CYS A 259 9.56 -4.16 14.40
CA CYS A 259 10.87 -3.49 14.27
C CYS A 259 12.03 -4.26 14.95
N ALA A 260 12.17 -5.56 14.66
CA ALA A 260 13.33 -6.34 15.11
C ALA A 260 14.69 -5.83 14.54
N PHE A 261 14.65 -5.04 13.45
CA PHE A 261 15.81 -4.41 12.82
C PHE A 261 15.87 -2.91 13.18
N ASN A 262 16.98 -2.43 13.74
CA ASN A 262 17.18 -1.03 14.10
C ASN A 262 17.51 -0.18 12.86
N LEU A 263 16.45 0.14 12.11
CA LEU A 263 16.52 0.92 10.87
C LEU A 263 17.19 2.29 11.05
N GLU A 264 16.99 2.96 12.18
CA GLU A 264 17.58 4.29 12.40
C GLU A 264 19.09 4.23 12.60
N ALA A 265 19.60 3.22 13.31
CA ALA A 265 21.04 3.02 13.46
C ALA A 265 21.66 2.70 12.09
N TRP A 266 21.01 1.83 11.33
CA TRP A 266 21.44 1.47 9.99
C TRP A 266 21.45 2.66 9.01
N ALA A 267 20.39 3.48 9.00
CA ALA A 267 20.31 4.68 8.16
C ALA A 267 21.38 5.71 8.53
N ARG A 268 21.58 5.98 9.83
CA ARG A 268 22.61 6.93 10.31
C ARG A 268 24.05 6.48 10.06
N GLU A 269 24.33 5.20 10.24
CA GLU A 269 25.63 4.60 9.89
C GLU A 269 25.91 4.70 8.38
N ARG A 270 24.86 4.61 7.55
CA ARG A 270 24.98 4.81 6.10
C ARG A 270 25.15 6.27 5.69
N GLU A 271 24.39 7.21 6.26
CA GLU A 271 24.56 8.65 5.99
C GLU A 271 25.96 9.16 6.38
N THR A 272 26.51 8.66 7.48
CA THR A 272 27.88 9.02 7.91
C THR A 272 28.96 8.41 7.01
N SER A 273 28.70 7.26 6.40
CA SER A 273 29.59 6.61 5.44
C SER A 273 29.44 7.16 4.02
N ALA A 274 28.32 7.80 3.72
CA ALA A 274 27.95 8.31 2.41
C ALA A 274 27.61 9.79 2.52
N GLY A 275 28.64 10.64 2.41
CA GLY A 275 28.45 12.08 2.22
C GLY A 275 27.33 12.35 1.21
N THR A 276 26.46 13.29 1.58
CA THR A 276 25.20 13.71 0.95
C THR A 276 25.08 13.30 -0.51
N ALA A 277 24.44 12.15 -0.75
CA ALA A 277 24.26 11.56 -2.08
C ALA A 277 23.14 12.29 -2.85
N THR A 278 23.33 13.57 -3.12
CA THR A 278 22.49 14.36 -4.01
C THR A 278 23.36 14.93 -5.11
N GLY A 279 23.62 14.16 -6.17
CA GLY A 279 24.19 14.78 -7.37
C GLY A 279 24.59 13.87 -8.52
N VAL A 280 25.41 12.83 -8.30
CA VAL A 280 26.04 12.11 -9.43
C VAL A 280 26.16 10.63 -9.11
N ARG A 281 25.60 9.77 -9.98
CA ARG A 281 25.80 8.31 -9.95
C ARG A 281 27.22 7.97 -10.44
N ASP A 282 28.21 8.25 -9.59
CA ASP A 282 29.64 8.15 -9.88
C ASP A 282 30.25 6.77 -9.52
N ASP A 283 31.55 6.63 -9.75
CA ASP A 283 32.30 5.40 -9.43
C ASP A 283 32.25 5.06 -7.93
N GLY A 284 32.09 6.06 -7.05
CA GLY A 284 31.94 5.89 -5.61
C GLY A 284 30.58 5.29 -5.25
N TRP A 285 29.51 5.64 -5.95
CA TRP A 285 28.20 5.00 -5.85
C TRP A 285 28.22 3.53 -6.28
N MET A 286 28.94 3.21 -7.37
CA MET A 286 29.03 1.84 -7.91
C MET A 286 29.85 0.87 -7.07
N ARG A 287 30.98 1.31 -6.48
CA ARG A 287 31.77 0.48 -5.55
C ARG A 287 30.98 0.06 -4.30
N ARG A 288 29.93 0.80 -3.96
CA ARG A 288 28.98 0.48 -2.87
C ARG A 288 27.94 -0.58 -3.25
N LEU A 289 27.89 -1.01 -4.52
CA LEU A 289 26.92 -1.98 -5.02
C LEU A 289 27.35 -3.45 -4.86
N ALA A 290 28.65 -3.75 -4.78
CA ALA A 290 29.12 -5.13 -4.72
C ALA A 290 28.53 -5.87 -3.49
N GLY A 291 27.69 -6.88 -3.73
CA GLY A 291 26.97 -7.62 -2.68
C GLY A 291 25.71 -6.95 -2.12
N ALA A 292 25.31 -5.78 -2.65
CA ALA A 292 24.12 -5.06 -2.25
C ALA A 292 22.93 -5.38 -3.19
N TRP A 293 21.70 -5.35 -2.67
CA TRP A 293 20.47 -5.55 -3.47
C TRP A 293 20.35 -4.64 -4.70
N MET A 294 21.00 -3.47 -4.70
CA MET A 294 21.06 -2.55 -5.85
C MET A 294 21.91 -3.07 -7.00
N SER A 295 22.88 -3.97 -6.79
CA SER A 295 23.65 -4.55 -7.90
C SER A 295 22.76 -5.36 -8.82
N GLU A 296 21.86 -6.19 -8.28
CA GLU A 296 20.96 -7.03 -9.08
C GLU A 296 20.03 -6.18 -9.97
N VAL A 297 19.51 -5.07 -9.43
CA VAL A 297 18.64 -4.16 -10.18
C VAL A 297 19.43 -3.44 -11.27
N ALA A 298 20.61 -2.92 -10.93
CA ALA A 298 21.48 -2.22 -11.89
C ALA A 298 21.97 -3.15 -13.00
N THR A 299 22.43 -4.35 -12.67
CA THR A 299 22.80 -5.40 -13.63
C THR A 299 21.63 -5.75 -14.54
N GLY A 300 20.44 -5.98 -13.96
CA GLY A 300 19.24 -6.28 -14.75
C GLY A 300 18.87 -5.15 -15.73
N TRP A 301 19.01 -3.89 -15.32
CA TRP A 301 18.78 -2.73 -16.19
C TRP A 301 19.78 -2.65 -17.35
N VAL A 302 21.08 -2.78 -17.05
CA VAL A 302 22.14 -2.74 -18.07
C VAL A 302 21.96 -3.88 -19.08
N MET A 303 21.65 -5.09 -18.61
CA MET A 303 21.34 -6.23 -19.48
C MET A 303 20.12 -6.00 -20.37
N ALA A 304 19.08 -5.33 -19.85
CA ALA A 304 17.90 -4.99 -20.63
C ALA A 304 18.24 -3.97 -21.73
N LYS A 305 19.02 -2.93 -21.40
CA LYS A 305 19.46 -1.92 -22.38
C LYS A 305 20.42 -2.45 -23.42
N ALA A 306 21.30 -3.38 -23.05
CA ALA A 306 22.18 -4.02 -24.01
C ALA A 306 21.38 -4.81 -25.05
N ALA A 307 20.34 -5.53 -24.61
CA ALA A 307 19.46 -6.29 -25.49
C ALA A 307 18.61 -5.39 -26.43
N GLU A 308 18.19 -4.21 -25.96
CA GLU A 308 17.49 -3.22 -26.78
C GLU A 308 18.41 -2.66 -27.86
N ALA A 309 19.63 -2.27 -27.50
CA ALA A 309 20.64 -1.76 -28.44
C ALA A 309 21.01 -2.79 -29.53
N THR A 310 21.09 -4.07 -29.19
CA THR A 310 21.30 -5.14 -30.20
C THR A 310 20.11 -5.25 -31.15
N SER A 311 18.87 -5.11 -30.66
CA SER A 311 17.68 -5.20 -31.50
C SER A 311 17.50 -4.01 -32.46
N GLU A 312 17.92 -2.80 -32.03
CA GLU A 312 17.87 -1.60 -32.88
C GLU A 312 19.01 -1.56 -33.91
N GLY A 313 20.17 -2.14 -33.59
CA GLY A 313 21.30 -2.29 -34.52
C GLY A 313 21.11 -3.39 -35.58
N GLN A 314 20.05 -4.19 -35.47
CA GLN A 314 19.76 -5.34 -36.34
C GLN A 314 19.03 -4.97 -37.64
N LEU A 315 18.87 -3.68 -37.93
CA LEU A 315 18.24 -3.21 -39.17
C LEU A 315 19.15 -3.29 -40.42
N ASP A 316 20.44 -3.65 -40.32
CA ASP A 316 21.35 -3.63 -41.50
C ASP A 316 22.48 -4.68 -41.56
N MET A 317 22.46 -5.83 -40.84
CA MET A 317 23.44 -6.91 -41.13
C MET A 317 22.95 -8.31 -40.73
N GLU A 318 22.87 -9.20 -41.73
CA GLU A 318 22.86 -10.66 -41.55
C GLU A 318 24.22 -11.12 -40.99
N GLY A 319 24.25 -11.84 -39.85
CA GLY A 319 25.50 -12.46 -39.37
C GLY A 319 25.45 -13.06 -37.96
N SER A 320 25.15 -14.36 -37.90
CA SER A 320 24.96 -15.21 -36.70
C SER A 320 26.15 -15.34 -35.71
N GLU A 321 27.34 -14.79 -35.99
CA GLU A 321 28.51 -14.93 -35.10
C GLU A 321 28.88 -13.63 -34.37
N ALA A 322 28.59 -12.47 -34.97
CA ALA A 322 28.82 -11.17 -34.33
C ALA A 322 27.80 -10.90 -33.21
N GLU A 323 26.58 -11.43 -33.36
CA GLU A 323 25.49 -11.32 -32.39
C GLU A 323 25.79 -12.13 -31.12
N GLU A 324 26.34 -13.34 -31.25
CA GLU A 324 26.80 -14.14 -30.11
C GLU A 324 28.01 -13.51 -29.40
N ALA A 325 28.97 -12.94 -30.14
CA ALA A 325 30.14 -12.28 -29.56
C ALA A 325 29.77 -10.99 -28.80
N LEU A 326 28.83 -10.19 -29.30
CA LEU A 326 28.33 -8.98 -28.64
C LEU A 326 27.39 -9.29 -27.48
N ALA A 327 26.53 -10.31 -27.59
CA ALA A 327 25.73 -10.81 -26.47
C ALA A 327 26.61 -11.39 -25.36
N SER A 328 27.70 -12.08 -25.72
CA SER A 328 28.73 -12.55 -24.80
C SER A 328 29.50 -11.39 -24.15
N ALA A 329 29.82 -10.33 -24.90
CA ALA A 329 30.44 -9.12 -24.36
C ALA A 329 29.50 -8.33 -23.43
N ALA A 330 28.20 -8.26 -23.73
CA ALA A 330 27.19 -7.67 -22.86
C ALA A 330 26.96 -8.50 -21.59
N ALA A 331 26.97 -9.83 -21.69
CA ALA A 331 26.94 -10.74 -20.55
C ALA A 331 28.21 -10.61 -19.70
N ALA A 332 29.39 -10.45 -20.32
CA ALA A 332 30.66 -10.23 -19.63
C ALA A 332 30.74 -8.84 -18.97
N ALA A 333 30.26 -7.78 -19.62
CA ALA A 333 30.17 -6.42 -19.05
C ALA A 333 29.08 -6.29 -17.96
N ALA A 334 28.06 -7.15 -17.98
CA ALA A 334 27.11 -7.28 -16.87
C ALA A 334 27.70 -8.09 -15.69
N ALA A 335 28.52 -9.10 -15.99
CA ALA A 335 29.23 -9.90 -14.99
C ALA A 335 30.36 -9.12 -14.29
N ALA A 336 30.98 -8.17 -15.00
CA ALA A 336 31.91 -7.19 -14.46
C ALA A 336 31.32 -5.81 -14.74
N LEU A 337 30.40 -5.32 -13.89
CA LEU A 337 29.87 -3.95 -13.92
C LEU A 337 31.02 -2.92 -13.88
N ASP A 338 31.63 -2.70 -15.03
CA ASP A 338 32.75 -1.80 -15.22
C ASP A 338 32.22 -0.46 -15.74
N VAL A 339 32.23 0.54 -14.87
CA VAL A 339 31.69 1.88 -15.12
C VAL A 339 32.58 2.70 -16.05
N GLU A 340 33.81 2.24 -16.28
CA GLU A 340 34.70 2.80 -17.30
C GLU A 340 34.18 2.47 -18.71
N ASN A 341 33.35 1.44 -18.84
CA ASN A 341 32.61 1.18 -20.06
C ASN A 341 31.54 2.29 -20.28
N GLY A 342 31.73 3.08 -21.34
CA GLY A 342 30.85 4.19 -21.69
C GLY A 342 29.39 3.80 -21.89
N PHE A 343 29.11 2.57 -22.36
CA PHE A 343 27.74 2.06 -22.51
C PHE A 343 27.07 1.84 -21.14
N VAL A 344 27.77 1.16 -20.21
CA VAL A 344 27.28 0.89 -18.86
C VAL A 344 26.97 2.21 -18.15
N ARG A 345 27.88 3.18 -18.25
CA ARG A 345 27.70 4.53 -17.70
C ARG A 345 26.46 5.22 -18.28
N ALA A 346 26.30 5.23 -19.60
CA ALA A 346 25.16 5.84 -20.26
C ALA A 346 23.83 5.18 -19.84
N ALA A 347 23.80 3.84 -19.77
CA ALA A 347 22.62 3.10 -19.33
C ALA A 347 22.24 3.45 -17.88
N LEU A 348 23.21 3.52 -16.96
CA LEU A 348 22.97 3.83 -15.55
C LEU A 348 22.50 5.28 -15.33
N LEU A 349 22.89 6.23 -16.18
CA LEU A 349 22.42 7.62 -16.11
C LEU A 349 20.91 7.74 -16.35
N VAL A 350 20.35 6.90 -17.21
CA VAL A 350 18.92 6.88 -17.55
C VAL A 350 18.12 5.83 -16.76
N MET A 351 18.77 5.11 -15.84
CA MET A 351 18.10 4.08 -15.03
C MET A 351 17.02 4.71 -14.14
N PRO A 352 15.85 4.05 -13.96
CA PRO A 352 14.80 4.52 -13.06
C PRO A 352 15.31 4.75 -11.64
N GLU A 353 14.54 5.50 -10.84
CA GLU A 353 14.82 5.68 -9.42
C GLU A 353 14.68 4.32 -8.70
N VAL A 354 15.73 3.86 -8.03
CA VAL A 354 15.72 2.59 -7.29
C VAL A 354 15.83 2.88 -5.80
N LYS A 355 14.89 2.34 -5.01
CA LYS A 355 14.83 2.53 -3.55
C LYS A 355 14.62 1.21 -2.82
N LEU A 356 15.29 1.01 -1.69
CA LEU A 356 14.95 -0.05 -0.76
C LEU A 356 13.88 0.47 0.16
N VAL A 357 12.76 -0.23 0.26
CA VAL A 357 11.62 0.26 1.03
C VAL A 357 11.10 -0.78 1.98
N ARG A 358 10.63 -0.31 3.13
CA ARG A 358 9.62 -0.99 3.91
C ARG A 358 8.25 -0.57 3.39
N ALA A 359 7.43 -1.53 3.00
CA ALA A 359 6.08 -1.26 2.50
C ALA A 359 5.04 -1.53 3.58
N TYR A 360 4.30 -0.49 3.98
CA TYR A 360 3.14 -0.64 4.83
C TYR A 360 1.92 -0.78 3.93
N CYS A 361 1.23 -1.90 4.06
CA CYS A 361 0.08 -2.20 3.22
C CYS A 361 -1.16 -2.28 4.09
N ARG A 362 -2.20 -1.58 3.65
CA ARG A 362 -3.46 -1.57 4.38
C ARG A 362 -4.13 -2.93 4.20
N ASP A 363 -4.31 -3.63 5.30
CA ASP A 363 -5.13 -4.84 5.32
C ASP A 363 -6.58 -4.45 5.58
N GLU A 364 -7.49 -5.27 5.05
CA GLU A 364 -8.90 -5.08 5.28
C GLU A 364 -9.28 -5.38 6.72
N MET A 365 -10.37 -4.75 7.17
CA MET A 365 -11.05 -5.18 8.38
C MET A 365 -11.62 -6.58 8.14
N HIS A 366 -11.22 -7.54 8.98
CA HIS A 366 -11.92 -8.81 9.05
C HIS A 366 -13.41 -8.55 9.31
N GLU A 367 -14.29 -9.32 8.70
CA GLU A 367 -15.75 -9.19 8.91
C GLU A 367 -16.11 -9.25 10.40
N VAL A 368 -15.39 -10.07 11.17
CA VAL A 368 -15.53 -10.23 12.63
C VAL A 368 -15.11 -8.97 13.42
N CYS A 369 -14.30 -8.10 12.83
CA CYS A 369 -13.90 -6.83 13.44
C CYS A 369 -14.80 -5.66 13.05
N ARG A 370 -15.78 -5.84 12.14
CA ARG A 370 -16.70 -4.75 11.77
C ARG A 370 -17.59 -4.45 13.00
N PRO A 371 -17.69 -3.18 13.42
CA PRO A 371 -18.47 -2.80 14.60
C PRO A 371 -19.95 -3.14 14.49
#